data_AF-A4J7L0-F1
#
_entry.id   AF-A4J7L0-F1
#
_cell.length_a   1.000
_cell.length_b   1.000
_cell.length_c   1.000
_cell.angle_alpha   90.00
_cell.angle_beta   90.00
_cell.angle_gamma   90.00
#
_symmetry.space_group_name_H-M   'P 1'
#
loop_
_entity.id
_entity.type
_entity.pdbx_description
1 polymer ?
#
loop_
_entity_poly.entity_id
_entity_poly.type
_entity_poly.pdbx_seq_one_letter_code
_entity_poly.pdbx_strand_id
1 'polypeptide(L)' 'MSLRFEEFLSPLPTGGLEGEIKVGIRVQVHEDTEDGGFYAVTPDVPGCASRGSTKEEAVENFKEAIRFFLIENAH' A
#
# COMPACT_ATOMS: atom_id res chain seq x y z
N MET A 1 -4.77 -13.73 -8.56
CA MET A 1 -6.00 -12.97 -8.89
C MET A 1 -5.67 -11.50 -8.70
N SER A 2 -5.61 -10.70 -9.78
CA SER A 2 -5.23 -9.28 -9.71
C SER A 2 -6.45 -8.47 -9.27
N LEU A 3 -6.40 -7.94 -8.05
CA LEU A 3 -7.41 -7.03 -7.53
C LEU A 3 -6.92 -5.60 -7.77
N ARG A 4 -7.62 -4.86 -8.63
CA ARG A 4 -7.44 -3.41 -8.74
C ARG A 4 -8.27 -2.77 -7.64
N PHE A 5 -7.60 -2.35 -6.56
CA PHE A 5 -8.22 -1.58 -5.49
C PHE A 5 -8.10 -0.10 -5.83
N GLU A 6 -9.24 0.58 -5.94
CA GLU A 6 -9.35 2.02 -6.05
C GLU A 6 -9.81 2.52 -4.68
N GLU A 7 -8.87 2.82 -3.79
CA GLU A 7 -9.19 3.33 -2.46
C GLU A 7 -8.76 4.77 -2.28
N PHE A 8 -9.72 5.54 -1.80
CA PHE A 8 -9.73 6.99 -1.71
C PHE A 8 -9.03 7.40 -0.43
N LEU A 9 -7.89 8.06 -0.57
CA LEU A 9 -7.07 8.46 0.55
C LEU A 9 -7.37 9.92 0.90
N SER A 10 -8.13 10.17 1.97
CA SER A 10 -8.47 11.53 2.39
C SER A 10 -8.56 11.66 3.91
N PRO A 11 -8.04 12.74 4.52
CA PRO A 11 -7.19 13.80 3.97
C PRO A 11 -5.69 13.53 4.20
N LEU A 12 -4.83 14.09 3.34
CA LEU A 12 -3.37 14.16 3.55
C LEU A 12 -3.04 15.39 4.44
N PRO A 13 -1.96 15.34 5.23
CA PRO A 13 -1.54 16.47 6.08
C PRO A 13 -1.19 17.70 5.24
N THR A 14 -1.56 18.88 5.75
CA THR A 14 -1.34 20.18 5.11
C THR A 14 0.16 20.48 5.02
N GLY A 15 0.76 20.21 3.85
CA GLY A 15 2.21 20.41 3.68
C GLY A 15 2.84 19.95 2.36
N GLY A 16 2.11 19.28 1.48
CA GLY A 16 2.59 18.92 0.14
C GLY A 16 1.42 18.56 -0.76
N LEU A 17 1.23 19.36 -1.83
CA LEU A 17 0.17 19.26 -2.84
C LEU A 17 -1.26 19.43 -2.30
N GLU A 18 -1.82 20.62 -2.47
CA GLU A 18 -3.25 20.89 -2.29
C GLU A 18 -4.02 20.22 -3.46
N GLY A 19 -4.55 19.01 -3.26
CA GLY A 19 -5.33 18.28 -4.27
C GLY A 19 -5.52 16.76 -4.02
N GLU A 20 -6.47 16.14 -4.73
CA GLU A 20 -6.73 14.69 -4.69
C GLU A 20 -5.72 13.93 -5.57
N ILE A 21 -4.77 13.19 -4.97
CA ILE A 21 -3.85 12.33 -5.74
C ILE A 21 -4.49 10.94 -5.88
N LYS A 22 -5.04 10.64 -7.06
CA LYS A 22 -5.56 9.31 -7.38
C LYS A 22 -4.42 8.39 -7.80
N VAL A 23 -3.98 7.52 -6.89
CA VAL A 23 -2.87 6.58 -7.13
C VAL A 23 -3.43 5.18 -7.34
N GLY A 24 -3.19 4.61 -8.52
CA GLY A 24 -3.55 3.22 -8.83
C GLY A 24 -2.33 2.33 -8.70
N ILE A 25 -2.19 1.61 -7.59
CA ILE A 25 -1.02 0.74 -7.32
C ILE A 25 -1.47 -0.72 -7.38
N ARG A 26 -0.72 -1.56 -8.11
CA ARG A 26 -1.03 -2.98 -8.23
C ARG A 26 -0.42 -3.75 -7.08
N VAL A 27 -1.27 -4.21 -6.16
CA VAL A 27 -0.83 -5.03 -5.02
C VAL A 27 -0.94 -6.51 -5.37
N GLN A 28 0.14 -7.24 -5.14
CA GLN A 28 0.21 -8.70 -5.18
C GLN A 28 0.29 -9.21 -3.75
N VAL A 29 -0.64 -10.10 -3.38
CA VAL A 29 -0.67 -10.73 -2.06
C VAL A 29 -0.23 -12.17 -2.20
N HIS A 30 0.71 -12.56 -1.37
CA HIS A 30 1.27 -13.90 -1.31
C HIS A 30 1.11 -14.45 0.11
N GLU A 31 1.01 -15.77 0.22
CA GLU A 31 0.99 -16.45 1.51
C GLU A 31 2.43 -16.65 1.99
N ASP A 32 2.69 -16.35 3.25
CA ASP A 32 3.98 -16.59 3.88
C ASP A 32 4.00 -18.01 4.42
N THR A 33 4.66 -18.92 3.70
CA THR A 33 4.73 -20.34 4.08
C THR A 33 5.80 -20.62 5.13
N GLU A 34 6.68 -19.66 5.43
CA GLU A 34 7.77 -19.83 6.41
C GLU A 34 7.35 -19.36 7.80
N ASP A 35 6.79 -18.15 7.90
CA ASP A 35 6.39 -17.53 9.18
C ASP A 35 4.88 -17.70 9.45
N GLY A 36 4.11 -18.05 8.41
CA GLY A 36 2.65 -18.04 8.42
C GLY A 36 2.08 -16.66 8.13
N GLY A 37 0.87 -16.62 7.56
CA GLY A 37 0.16 -15.38 7.24
C GLY A 37 0.33 -14.95 5.78
N PHE A 38 0.31 -13.64 5.52
CA PHE A 38 0.30 -13.05 4.19
C PHE A 38 1.24 -11.86 4.09
N TYR A 39 1.79 -11.64 2.90
CA TYR A 39 2.54 -10.45 2.57
C TYR A 39 2.04 -9.81 1.28
N ALA A 40 1.96 -8.48 1.29
CA ALA A 40 1.52 -7.65 0.19
C ALA A 40 2.72 -6.88 -0.37
N VAL A 41 2.91 -6.94 -1.69
CA VAL A 41 4.00 -6.29 -2.41
C VAL A 41 3.48 -5.64 -3.69
N THR A 42 4.17 -4.63 -4.18
CA THR A 42 3.88 -4.01 -5.48
C THR A 42 5.12 -4.01 -6.37
N PRO A 43 4.98 -4.21 -7.70
CA PRO A 43 6.06 -3.93 -8.63
C PRO A 43 6.29 -2.42 -8.83
N ASP A 44 5.31 -1.56 -8.50
CA ASP A 44 5.39 -0.11 -8.71
C ASP A 44 6.34 0.57 -7.71
N VAL A 45 6.54 -0.02 -6.53
CA VAL A 45 7.43 0.44 -5.44
C VAL A 45 8.29 -0.74 -4.99
N PRO A 46 9.38 -1.04 -5.71
CA PRO A 46 10.24 -2.16 -5.40
C PRO A 46 10.87 -1.99 -4.02
N GLY A 47 10.73 -3.01 -3.18
CA GLY A 47 11.22 -3.00 -1.79
C GLY A 47 10.17 -2.59 -0.75
N CYS A 48 8.99 -2.11 -1.17
CA CYS A 48 7.87 -1.94 -0.25
C CYS A 48 7.08 -3.25 -0.14
N ALA A 49 7.16 -3.87 1.03
CA ALA A 49 6.41 -5.07 1.38
C ALA A 49 5.79 -4.87 2.77
N SER A 50 4.55 -5.33 2.93
CA SER A 50 3.90 -5.34 4.24
C SER A 50 3.36 -6.72 4.56
N ARG A 51 3.41 -7.10 5.84
CA ARG A 51 2.97 -8.41 6.33
C ARG A 51 1.72 -8.26 7.18
N GLY A 52 0.91 -9.31 7.21
CA GLY A 52 -0.24 -9.42 8.06
C GLY A 52 -0.68 -10.87 8.25
N SER A 53 -1.41 -11.13 9.32
CA SER A 53 -1.95 -12.45 9.65
C SER A 53 -3.02 -12.89 8.65
N THR A 54 -3.71 -11.91 8.02
CA THR A 54 -4.72 -12.11 6.98
C THR A 54 -4.38 -11.31 5.72
N LYS A 55 -5.02 -11.64 4.60
CA LYS A 55 -4.85 -10.92 3.34
C LYS A 55 -5.26 -9.46 3.47
N GLU A 56 -6.35 -9.22 4.19
CA GLU A 56 -6.89 -7.88 4.45
C GLU A 56 -5.90 -7.06 5.28
N GLU A 57 -5.35 -7.64 6.36
CA GLU A 57 -4.37 -6.96 7.22
C GLU A 57 -3.09 -6.62 6.47
N ALA A 58 -2.57 -7.55 5.66
CA ALA A 58 -1.37 -7.30 4.85
C ALA A 58 -1.59 -6.14 3.85
N VAL A 59 -2.77 -6.06 3.25
CA VAL A 59 -3.13 -5.00 2.31
C VAL A 59 -3.33 -3.66 3.02
N GLU A 60 -4.00 -3.64 4.17
CA GLU A 60 -4.21 -2.42 4.97
C GLU A 60 -2.88 -1.83 5.46
N ASN A 61 -2.00 -2.67 6.01
CA ASN A 61 -0.66 -2.26 6.40
C ASN A 61 0.15 -1.76 5.19
N PHE A 62 -0.04 -2.33 4.01
CA PHE A 62 0.62 -1.89 2.79
C PHE A 62 0.09 -0.52 2.30
N LYS A 63 -1.22 -0.25 2.40
CA LYS A 63 -1.79 1.07 2.06
C LYS A 63 -1.20 2.18 2.91
N GLU A 64 -1.07 1.95 4.22
CA GLU A 64 -0.49 2.93 5.14
C GLU A 64 0.99 3.20 4.82
N ALA A 65 1.77 2.16 4.51
CA ALA A 65 3.16 2.31 4.09
C ALA A 65 3.29 3.14 2.80
N ILE A 66 2.43 2.89 1.82
CA ILE A 66 2.39 3.66 0.57
C ILE A 66 1.92 5.10 0.79
N ARG A 67 0.91 5.31 1.64
CA ARG A 67 0.47 6.65 2.04
C ARG A 67 1.65 7.46 2.55
N PHE A 68 2.38 6.89 3.51
CA PHE A 68 3.54 7.52 4.10
C PHE A 68 4.64 7.77 3.06
N PHE A 69 4.93 6.77 2.21
CA PHE A 69 5.91 6.91 1.14
C PHE A 69 5.57 8.06 0.19
N LEU A 70 4.31 8.21 -0.21
CA LEU A 70 3.87 9.27 -1.11
C LEU A 70 3.88 10.65 -0.46
N ILE A 71 3.51 10.75 0.83
CA ILE A 71 3.57 12.02 1.57
C ILE A 71 5.02 12.50 1.68
N GLU A 72 5.93 11.62 2.11
CA GLU A 72 7.33 11.98 2.37
C GLU A 72 8.13 12.22 1.08
N ASN A 73 7.75 11.61 -0.05
CA ASN A 73 8.45 11.75 -1.33
C ASN A 73 7.78 12.74 -2.29
N ALA A 74 6.68 13.39 -1.89
CA ALA A 74 6.06 14.49 -2.64
C ALA A 74 6.82 15.79 -2.39
N HIS A 75 7.97 15.96 -3.05
CA HIS A 75 8.70 17.23 -3.13
C HIS A 75 8.26 18.08 -4.32
#